data_AF-A0A2S7F8E1-F1
#
_entry.id   AF-A0A2S7F8E1-F1
#
_cell.length_a   1.000
_cell.length_b   1.000
_cell.length_c   1.000
_cell.angle_alpha   90.00
_cell.angle_beta   90.00
_cell.angle_gamma   90.00
#
_symmetry.space_group_name_H-M   'P 1'
#
loop_
_entity.id
_entity.type
_entity.pdbx_description
1 polymer ?
#
loop_
_entity_poly.entity_id
_entity_poly.type
_entity_poly.pdbx_seq_one_letter_code
_entity_poly.pdbx_strand_id
1 'polypeptide(L)'
;MDRRDKHNYYLDIAETVLERGTCMRRNYGSIIVKNDEIISTGYTGAPRGRKNCIDLDSCIREKLNVPRGTHYELCRSVHSEANAIISASRRDMIGATLYLVGKDAKTKKYVENANSCSMCKRLIINSGISYVVIRDSKDFFREICVDSWIDDDDSLKVYDEAGY
;
A
#
# COMPACT_ATOMS: atom_id res chain seq x y z
N MET A 1 -8.18 -11.87 -29.68
CA MET A 1 -8.61 -11.41 -28.35
C MET A 1 -7.35 -11.29 -27.51
N ASP A 2 -6.94 -10.07 -27.19
CA ASP A 2 -5.70 -9.86 -26.43
C ASP A 2 -5.96 -10.12 -24.94
N ARG A 3 -5.20 -11.05 -24.37
CA ARG A 3 -5.27 -11.40 -22.95
C ARG A 3 -4.44 -10.39 -22.17
N ARG A 4 -5.06 -9.73 -21.18
CA ARG A 4 -4.35 -8.82 -20.27
C ARG A 4 -3.24 -9.56 -19.53
N ASP A 5 -2.08 -8.93 -19.40
CA ASP A 5 -0.96 -9.53 -18.68
C ASP A 5 -1.29 -9.73 -17.19
N LYS A 6 -0.59 -10.67 -16.57
CA LYS A 6 -0.89 -11.08 -15.19
C LYS A 6 -0.71 -9.95 -14.19
N HIS A 7 0.33 -9.13 -14.32
CA HIS A 7 0.56 -8.05 -13.36
C HIS A 7 -0.55 -7.00 -13.44
N ASN A 8 -0.91 -6.56 -14.64
CA ASN A 8 -2.01 -5.62 -14.80
C ASN A 8 -3.37 -6.21 -14.41
N TYR A 9 -3.58 -7.52 -14.57
CA TYR A 9 -4.75 -8.22 -14.04
C TYR A 9 -4.83 -8.13 -12.51
N TYR A 10 -3.74 -8.46 -11.80
CA TYR A 10 -3.69 -8.36 -10.34
C TYR A 10 -3.79 -6.92 -9.83
N LEU A 11 -3.15 -5.98 -10.53
CA LEU A 11 -3.28 -4.56 -10.21
C LEU A 11 -4.69 -4.03 -10.47
N ASP A 12 -5.42 -4.54 -11.48
CA ASP A 12 -6.83 -4.16 -11.68
C ASP A 12 -7.68 -4.59 -10.50
N ILE A 13 -7.44 -5.80 -9.97
CA ILE A 13 -8.13 -6.27 -8.78
C ILE A 13 -7.76 -5.43 -7.55
N ALA A 14 -6.47 -5.12 -7.36
CA ALA A 14 -6.03 -4.22 -6.29
C ALA A 14 -6.65 -2.82 -6.41
N GLU A 15 -6.86 -2.34 -7.64
CA GLU A 15 -7.54 -1.09 -7.94
C GLU A 15 -9.03 -1.15 -7.60
N THR A 16 -9.71 -2.28 -7.83
CA THR A 16 -11.09 -2.49 -7.33
C THR A 16 -11.12 -2.53 -5.79
N VAL A 17 -10.16 -3.19 -5.15
CA VAL A 17 -10.05 -3.20 -3.67
C VAL A 17 -9.87 -1.79 -3.10
N LEU A 18 -9.09 -0.94 -3.77
CA LEU A 18 -8.87 0.47 -3.40
C LEU A 18 -10.17 1.26 -3.28
N GLU A 19 -11.20 0.93 -4.07
CA GLU A 19 -12.49 1.65 -4.09
C GLU A 19 -13.23 1.57 -2.75
N ARG A 20 -12.89 0.60 -1.89
CA ARG A 20 -13.39 0.51 -0.51
C ARG A 20 -12.66 1.42 0.48
N GLY A 21 -11.59 2.10 0.03
CA GLY A 21 -10.78 2.98 0.85
C GLY A 21 -11.58 4.15 1.42
N THR A 22 -11.33 4.46 2.70
CA THR A 22 -12.09 5.46 3.45
C THR A 22 -11.23 6.64 3.93
N CYS A 23 -10.08 6.85 3.27
CA CYS A 23 -9.20 7.99 3.51
C CYS A 23 -9.63 9.18 2.64
N MET A 24 -9.62 10.38 3.22
CA MET A 24 -9.98 11.62 2.50
C MET A 24 -8.82 12.23 1.71
N ARG A 25 -7.59 11.76 1.94
CA ARG A 25 -6.38 12.23 1.24
C ARG A 25 -6.07 11.34 0.04
N ARG A 26 -5.74 10.08 0.31
CA ARG A 26 -5.28 9.09 -0.68
C ARG A 26 -5.78 7.73 -0.27
N ASN A 27 -6.38 7.01 -1.19
CA ASN A 27 -6.80 5.63 -0.98
C ASN A 27 -5.83 4.70 -1.69
N TYR A 28 -5.41 3.67 -0.99
CA TYR A 28 -4.62 2.58 -1.53
C TYR A 28 -5.40 1.27 -1.43
N GLY A 29 -5.12 0.40 -2.37
CA GLY A 29 -5.57 -1.00 -2.40
C GLY A 29 -4.37 -1.91 -2.61
N SER A 30 -4.37 -3.03 -1.91
CA SER A 30 -3.32 -4.03 -1.95
C SER A 30 -3.92 -5.41 -2.05
N ILE A 31 -3.30 -6.27 -2.86
CA ILE A 31 -3.54 -7.72 -2.82
C ILE A 31 -2.20 -8.43 -2.71
N ILE A 32 -2.20 -9.58 -2.06
CA ILE A 32 -1.03 -10.46 -2.01
C ILE A 32 -1.36 -11.71 -2.81
N VAL A 33 -0.42 -12.12 -3.66
CA VAL A 33 -0.59 -13.23 -4.59
C VAL A 33 0.57 -14.20 -4.44
N LYS A 34 0.26 -15.49 -4.41
CA LYS A 34 1.25 -16.57 -4.44
C LYS A 34 0.72 -17.71 -5.29
N ASN A 35 1.56 -18.30 -6.14
CA ASN A 35 1.18 -19.41 -7.00
C ASN A 35 -0.09 -19.15 -7.84
N ASP A 36 -0.25 -17.91 -8.33
CA ASP A 36 -1.45 -17.47 -9.08
C ASP A 36 -2.75 -17.42 -8.27
N GLU A 37 -2.66 -17.46 -6.93
CA GLU A 37 -3.79 -17.36 -6.01
C GLU A 37 -3.70 -16.07 -5.18
N ILE A 38 -4.81 -15.35 -5.07
CA ILE A 38 -4.93 -14.17 -4.22
C ILE A 38 -5.15 -14.65 -2.78
N ILE A 39 -4.13 -14.51 -1.93
CA ILE A 39 -4.17 -14.99 -0.54
C ILE A 39 -4.89 -14.01 0.39
N SER A 40 -4.80 -12.71 0.11
CA SER A 40 -5.44 -11.68 0.92
C SER A 40 -5.54 -10.34 0.17
N THR A 41 -6.40 -9.47 0.70
CA THR A 41 -6.60 -8.11 0.20
C THR A 41 -6.62 -7.12 1.36
N GLY A 42 -6.31 -5.86 1.07
CA GLY A 42 -6.37 -4.77 2.04
C GLY A 42 -6.60 -3.44 1.35
N TYR A 43 -7.34 -2.55 2.00
CA TYR A 43 -7.55 -1.17 1.56
C TYR A 43 -7.25 -0.21 2.70
N THR A 44 -7.02 1.06 2.38
CA THR A 44 -6.78 2.09 3.40
C THR A 44 -8.05 2.38 4.20
N GLY A 45 -8.03 2.21 5.51
CA GLY A 45 -9.21 2.45 6.35
C GLY A 45 -8.89 2.49 7.84
N ALA A 46 -9.82 3.01 8.66
CA ALA A 46 -9.61 3.02 10.11
C ALA A 46 -9.55 1.57 10.66
N PRO A 47 -8.91 1.33 11.81
CA PRO A 47 -8.96 0.03 12.47
C PRO A 47 -10.39 -0.48 12.62
N ARG A 48 -10.57 -1.80 12.51
CA ARG A 48 -11.88 -2.46 12.59
C ARG A 48 -12.66 -1.97 13.83
N GLY A 49 -13.92 -1.61 13.62
CA GLY A 49 -14.81 -1.08 14.66
C GLY A 49 -14.66 0.41 14.97
N ARG A 50 -13.68 1.12 14.40
CA ARG A 50 -13.57 2.58 14.52
C ARG A 50 -14.24 3.28 13.35
N LYS A 51 -14.88 4.44 13.60
CA LYS A 51 -15.37 5.35 12.54
C LYS A 51 -14.25 5.71 11.58
N ASN A 52 -14.51 5.79 10.29
CA ASN A 52 -13.54 6.20 9.28
C ASN A 52 -13.38 7.71 9.21
N CYS A 53 -12.38 8.20 8.47
CA CYS A 53 -12.20 9.63 8.22
C CYS A 53 -13.40 10.23 7.47
N ILE A 54 -13.94 9.51 6.48
CA ILE A 54 -15.15 9.91 5.75
C ILE A 54 -16.39 9.95 6.65
N ASP A 55 -16.50 9.04 7.63
CA ASP A 55 -17.64 9.00 8.56
C ASP A 55 -17.60 10.15 9.58
N LEU A 56 -16.41 10.72 9.79
CA LEU A 56 -16.18 11.84 10.70
C LEU A 56 -16.10 13.18 9.97
N ASP A 57 -16.09 13.17 8.64
CA ASP A 57 -15.77 14.32 7.78
C ASP A 57 -14.52 15.07 8.27
N SER A 58 -13.50 14.32 8.70
CA SER A 58 -12.32 14.90 9.34
C SER A 58 -11.06 14.06 9.25
N CYS A 59 -9.93 14.72 8.97
CA CYS A 59 -8.60 14.13 8.96
C CYS A 59 -7.63 14.97 9.82
N ILE A 60 -7.11 14.38 10.90
CA ILE A 60 -6.10 15.03 11.77
C ILE A 60 -4.86 15.43 10.97
N ARG A 61 -4.44 14.58 10.03
CA ARG A 61 -3.25 14.86 9.22
C ARG A 61 -3.45 16.02 8.24
N GLU A 62 -4.67 16.27 7.74
CA GLU A 62 -4.94 17.48 6.94
C GLU A 62 -4.96 18.72 7.84
N LYS A 63 -5.63 18.65 9.00
CA LYS A 63 -5.69 19.75 9.97
C LYS A 63 -4.32 20.23 10.46
N LEU A 64 -3.38 19.29 10.63
CA LEU A 64 -2.02 19.57 11.09
C LEU A 64 -1.02 19.73 9.94
N ASN A 65 -1.47 19.76 8.67
CA ASN A 65 -0.61 19.86 7.49
C ASN A 65 0.55 18.86 7.46
N VAL A 66 0.30 17.63 7.91
CA VAL A 66 1.35 16.61 8.06
C VAL A 66 1.86 16.19 6.67
N PRO A 67 3.18 16.33 6.42
CA PRO A 67 3.81 15.94 5.15
C PRO A 67 3.56 14.48 4.77
N ARG A 68 3.82 14.15 3.50
CA ARG A 68 3.82 12.77 3.02
C ARG A 68 4.96 12.01 3.71
N GLY A 69 4.74 10.73 4.02
CA GLY A 69 5.81 9.86 4.54
C GLY A 69 6.14 10.05 6.03
N THR A 70 5.61 11.09 6.68
CA THR A 70 5.93 11.42 8.08
C THR A 70 4.77 11.17 9.04
N HIS A 71 5.11 11.03 10.32
CA HIS A 71 4.18 10.98 11.46
C HIS A 71 3.01 10.00 11.27
N TYR A 72 3.33 8.76 10.87
CA TYR A 72 2.33 7.72 10.62
C TYR A 72 1.40 7.51 11.81
N GLU A 73 1.91 7.63 13.04
CA GLU A 73 1.19 7.53 14.31
C GLU A 73 0.02 8.52 14.45
N LEU A 74 0.05 9.65 13.74
CA LEU A 74 -1.06 10.61 13.70
C LEU A 74 -2.18 10.18 12.74
N CYS A 75 -1.91 9.20 11.86
CA CYS A 75 -2.90 8.70 10.92
C CYS A 75 -3.93 7.83 11.64
N ARG A 76 -5.20 8.09 11.36
CA ARG A 76 -6.28 7.21 11.81
C ARG A 76 -6.37 5.93 10.97
N SER A 77 -5.99 6.00 9.71
CA SER A 77 -6.11 4.89 8.77
C SER A 77 -4.90 3.96 8.88
N VAL A 78 -5.18 2.67 8.90
CA VAL A 78 -4.21 1.61 8.59
C VAL A 78 -4.05 1.56 7.08
N HIS A 79 -2.80 1.44 6.61
CA HIS A 79 -2.47 1.34 5.19
C HIS A 79 -2.94 0.00 4.59
N SER A 80 -3.13 -0.02 3.27
CA SER A 80 -3.64 -1.19 2.57
C SER A 80 -2.69 -2.38 2.67
N GLU A 81 -1.37 -2.15 2.61
CA GLU A 81 -0.37 -3.21 2.72
C GLU A 81 -0.46 -3.91 4.09
N ALA A 82 -0.52 -3.12 5.16
CA ALA A 82 -0.68 -3.64 6.51
C ALA A 82 -1.99 -4.42 6.66
N ASN A 83 -3.10 -3.90 6.12
CA ASN A 83 -4.39 -4.59 6.16
C ASN A 83 -4.38 -5.92 5.36
N ALA A 84 -3.66 -5.98 4.24
CA ALA A 84 -3.50 -7.22 3.47
C ALA A 84 -2.64 -8.24 4.24
N ILE A 85 -1.52 -7.79 4.82
CA ILE A 85 -0.59 -8.64 5.58
C ILE A 85 -1.25 -9.24 6.82
N ILE A 86 -1.97 -8.46 7.63
CA ILE A 86 -2.62 -8.97 8.85
C ILE A 86 -3.74 -9.99 8.58
N SER A 87 -4.19 -10.09 7.32
CA SER A 87 -5.29 -10.97 6.92
C SER A 87 -4.80 -12.33 6.38
N ALA A 88 -3.49 -12.55 6.31
CA ALA A 88 -2.89 -13.80 5.84
C ALA A 88 -1.85 -14.35 6.84
N SER A 89 -1.60 -15.65 6.79
CA SER A 89 -0.51 -16.24 7.57
C SER A 89 0.84 -15.93 6.91
N ARG A 90 1.88 -15.74 7.72
CA ARG A 90 3.25 -15.55 7.20
C ARG A 90 3.69 -16.72 6.31
N ARG A 91 3.30 -17.96 6.66
CA ARG A 91 3.69 -19.15 5.88
C ARG A 91 3.18 -19.08 4.44
N ASP A 92 1.99 -18.50 4.25
CA ASP A 92 1.38 -18.33 2.94
C ASP A 92 1.96 -17.12 2.19
N MET A 93 2.57 -16.17 2.90
CA MET A 93 3.19 -14.96 2.30
C MET A 93 4.66 -15.14 1.88
N ILE A 94 5.38 -16.13 2.40
CA ILE A 94 6.80 -16.34 2.02
C ILE A 94 6.90 -16.57 0.51
N GLY A 95 7.70 -15.76 -0.19
CA GLY A 95 7.86 -15.83 -1.64
C GLY A 95 6.70 -15.23 -2.45
N ALA A 96 5.72 -14.60 -1.79
CA ALA A 96 4.59 -13.98 -2.47
C ALA A 96 4.94 -12.62 -3.08
N THR A 97 4.03 -12.11 -3.92
CA THR A 97 4.10 -10.78 -4.52
C THR A 97 2.96 -9.92 -3.99
N LEU A 98 3.27 -8.70 -3.53
CA LEU A 98 2.27 -7.70 -3.17
C LEU A 98 2.03 -6.76 -4.35
N TYR A 99 0.77 -6.61 -4.73
CA TYR A 99 0.35 -5.65 -5.75
C TYR A 99 -0.28 -4.43 -5.07
N LEU A 100 0.19 -3.23 -5.41
CA LEU A 100 -0.19 -1.97 -4.76
C LEU A 100 -0.70 -0.96 -5.80
N VAL A 101 -1.85 -0.36 -5.49
CA VAL A 101 -2.41 0.75 -6.25
C VAL A 101 -2.70 1.88 -5.28
N GLY A 102 -2.40 3.12 -5.69
CA GLY A 102 -2.73 4.32 -4.93
C GLY A 102 -3.40 5.35 -5.82
N LYS A 103 -4.49 5.95 -5.35
CA LYS A 103 -5.15 7.08 -6.00
C LYS A 103 -5.42 8.20 -5.00
N ASP A 104 -5.28 9.44 -5.48
CA ASP A 104 -5.70 10.61 -4.72
C ASP A 104 -7.23 10.60 -4.56
N ALA A 105 -7.70 10.84 -3.34
CA ALA A 105 -9.12 10.68 -3.03
C ALA A 105 -9.99 11.74 -3.71
N LYS A 106 -9.43 12.93 -3.95
CA LYS A 106 -10.13 14.10 -4.53
C LYS A 106 -10.07 14.05 -6.06
N THR A 107 -8.88 13.90 -6.62
CA THR A 107 -8.66 13.96 -8.07
C THR A 107 -8.86 12.62 -8.79
N LYS A 108 -8.89 11.50 -8.04
CA LYS A 108 -8.97 10.12 -8.58
C LYS A 108 -7.80 9.72 -9.48
N LYS A 109 -6.78 10.57 -9.61
CA LYS A 109 -5.54 10.27 -10.33
C LYS A 109 -4.68 9.29 -9.53
N TYR A 110 -3.87 8.50 -10.23
CA TYR A 110 -2.86 7.68 -9.59
C TYR A 110 -1.90 8.55 -8.78
N VAL A 111 -1.46 8.04 -7.62
CA VAL A 111 -0.48 8.75 -6.79
C VAL A 111 0.89 8.65 -7.46
N GLU A 112 1.44 9.79 -7.87
CA GLU A 112 2.78 9.86 -8.43
C GLU A 112 3.82 9.33 -7.44
N ASN A 113 4.74 8.52 -7.98
CA ASN A 113 5.80 7.84 -7.22
C ASN A 113 5.23 7.12 -5.99
N ALA A 114 4.08 6.44 -6.14
CA ALA A 114 3.50 5.62 -5.07
C ALA A 114 4.53 4.62 -4.55
N ASN A 115 4.73 4.55 -3.24
CA ASN A 115 5.63 3.61 -2.62
C ASN A 115 5.15 3.27 -1.21
N SER A 116 5.53 2.10 -0.71
CA SER A 116 5.25 1.69 0.66
C SER A 116 6.00 2.60 1.63
N CYS A 117 5.30 3.09 2.66
CA CYS A 117 5.94 3.86 3.72
C CYS A 117 6.89 2.97 4.55
N SER A 118 7.75 3.58 5.36
CA SER A 118 8.76 2.90 6.19
C SER A 118 8.15 1.82 7.08
N MET A 119 7.00 2.11 7.69
CA MET A 119 6.26 1.13 8.48
C MET A 119 5.77 -0.07 7.64
N CYS A 120 5.24 0.17 6.44
CA CYS A 120 4.76 -0.90 5.57
C CYS A 120 5.92 -1.71 4.99
N LYS A 121 7.05 -1.08 4.61
CA LYS A 121 8.26 -1.79 4.18
C LYS A 121 8.72 -2.80 5.24
N ARG A 122 8.80 -2.38 6.51
CA ARG A 122 9.16 -3.28 7.63
C ARG A 122 8.22 -4.48 7.73
N LEU A 123 6.91 -4.27 7.56
CA LEU A 123 5.93 -5.36 7.58
C LEU A 123 6.07 -6.29 6.37
N ILE A 124 6.29 -5.74 5.17
CA ILE A 124 6.49 -6.49 3.93
C ILE A 124 7.72 -7.40 4.06
N ILE A 125 8.86 -6.85 4.48
CA ILE A 125 10.10 -7.62 4.72
C ILE A 125 9.84 -8.76 5.70
N ASN A 126 9.25 -8.47 6.88
CA ASN A 126 9.01 -9.48 7.90
C ASN A 126 7.99 -10.57 7.47
N SER A 127 7.04 -10.22 6.59
CA SER A 127 6.05 -11.16 6.06
C SER A 127 6.63 -12.18 5.07
N GLY A 128 7.85 -11.94 4.56
CA GLY A 128 8.52 -12.81 3.60
C GLY A 128 8.08 -12.61 2.15
N ILE A 129 7.40 -11.51 1.83
CA ILE A 129 7.07 -11.10 0.46
C ILE A 129 8.36 -10.80 -0.29
N SER A 130 8.48 -11.27 -1.53
CA SER A 130 9.69 -11.12 -2.35
C SER A 130 9.62 -9.93 -3.31
N TYR A 131 8.41 -9.58 -3.77
CA TYR A 131 8.22 -8.52 -4.75
C TYR A 131 7.05 -7.60 -4.38
N VAL A 132 7.21 -6.31 -4.69
CA VAL A 132 6.14 -5.33 -4.65
C VAL A 132 5.96 -4.73 -6.04
N VAL A 133 4.77 -4.92 -6.60
CA VAL A 133 4.41 -4.41 -7.93
C VAL A 133 3.47 -3.23 -7.75
N ILE A 134 3.85 -2.06 -8.25
CA ILE A 134 3.14 -0.80 -8.02
C ILE A 134 2.62 -0.22 -9.33
N ARG A 135 1.33 0.09 -9.36
CA ARG A 135 0.69 0.80 -10.49
C ARG A 135 1.18 2.24 -10.59
N ASP A 136 1.68 2.62 -11.77
CA ASP A 136 2.02 4.01 -12.10
C ASP A 136 0.97 4.65 -13.02
N SER A 137 0.39 3.88 -13.94
CA SER A 137 -0.78 4.27 -14.75
C SER A 137 -1.55 3.04 -15.19
N LYS A 138 -2.68 3.19 -15.91
CA LYS A 138 -3.61 2.08 -16.19
C LYS A 138 -2.97 0.82 -16.77
N ASP A 139 -1.92 0.98 -17.56
CA ASP A 139 -1.23 -0.13 -18.24
C ASP A 139 0.25 -0.24 -17.86
N PHE A 140 0.78 0.69 -17.07
CA PHE A 140 2.19 0.71 -16.65
C PHE A 140 2.34 0.53 -15.15
N PHE A 141 3.35 -0.26 -14.78
CA PHE A 141 3.70 -0.55 -13.39
C PHE A 141 5.22 -0.67 -13.26
N ARG A 142 5.69 -0.55 -12.02
CA ARG A 142 7.06 -0.90 -11.64
C ARG A 142 7.06 -2.09 -10.69
N GLU A 143 8.13 -2.85 -10.73
CA GLU A 143 8.38 -3.96 -9.81
C GLU A 143 9.58 -3.62 -8.94
N ILE A 144 9.46 -3.92 -7.65
CA ILE A 144 10.48 -3.70 -6.65
C ILE A 144 10.80 -5.05 -6.02
N CYS A 145 12.07 -5.46 -6.10
CA CYS A 145 12.59 -6.60 -5.35
C CYS A 145 12.74 -6.19 -3.87
N VAL A 146 12.12 -6.92 -2.95
CA VAL A 146 12.15 -6.58 -1.52
C VAL A 146 13.56 -6.66 -0.94
N ASP A 147 14.42 -7.52 -1.47
CA ASP A 147 15.84 -7.62 -1.06
C ASP A 147 16.58 -6.28 -1.26
N SER A 148 16.19 -5.47 -2.25
CA SER A 148 16.79 -4.14 -2.44
C SER A 148 16.53 -3.19 -1.27
N TRP A 149 15.44 -3.37 -0.50
CA TRP A 149 15.19 -2.60 0.72
C TRP A 149 15.99 -3.10 1.92
N ILE A 150 16.47 -4.35 1.87
CA ILE A 150 17.33 -4.94 2.90
C ILE A 150 18.77 -4.48 2.66
N ASP A 151 19.22 -4.54 1.40
CA ASP A 151 20.55 -4.11 0.99
C ASP A 151 20.72 -2.58 1.13
N ASP A 152 19.69 -1.82 0.75
CA ASP A 152 19.62 -0.36 0.94
C ASP A 152 18.78 -0.01 2.17
N ASP A 153 19.27 -0.38 3.35
CA ASP A 153 18.59 -0.12 4.63
C ASP A 153 18.42 1.39 4.87
N ASP A 154 17.23 1.89 4.53
CA ASP A 154 16.85 3.29 4.67
C ASP A 154 16.81 3.76 6.12
N SER A 155 16.83 2.85 7.10
CA SER A 155 16.88 3.18 8.52
C SER A 155 18.27 3.50 9.06
N LEU A 156 19.33 3.11 8.34
CA LEU A 156 20.72 3.43 8.70
C LEU A 156 21.16 4.80 8.15
N LYS A 157 20.42 5.33 7.18
CA LYS A 157 20.67 6.66 6.61
C LYS A 157 20.17 7.70 7.62
N VAL A 158 21.10 8.49 8.17
CA VAL A 158 20.75 9.69 8.94
C VAL A 158 20.21 10.71 7.96
N TYR A 159 18.89 10.78 7.82
CA TYR A 159 18.24 11.86 7.09
C TYR A 159 18.00 13.03 8.05
N ASP A 160 18.54 14.21 7.73
CA ASP A 160 18.14 15.48 8.37
C ASP A 160 16.67 15.84 8.11
N GLU A 161 16.03 15.17 7.15
CA GLU A 161 14.62 15.32 6.81
C GLU A 161 13.97 13.94 6.72
N ALA A 162 13.29 13.53 7.79
CA ALA A 162 12.43 12.36 7.76
C ALA A 162 11.34 12.57 6.70
N GLY A 163 11.43 11.91 5.54
CA GLY A 163 10.42 11.99 4.51
C GLY A 163 10.83 11.30 3.22
N TYR A 164 10.02 10.35 2.77
CA TYR A 164 10.05 9.81 1.41
C TYR A 164 9.80 10.89 0.36
#